data_AF-A0A1I0GNK3-F1
#
_entry.id   AF-A0A1I0GNK3-F1
#
_cell.length_a   1.000
_cell.length_b   1.000
_cell.length_c   1.000
_cell.angle_alpha   90.00
_cell.angle_beta   90.00
_cell.angle_gamma   90.00
#
_symmetry.space_group_name_H-M   'P 1'
#
loop_
_entity.id
_entity.type
_entity.pdbx_description
1 polymer ?
#
loop_
_entity_poly.entity_id
_entity_poly.type
_entity_poly.pdbx_seq_one_letter_code
_entity_poly.pdbx_strand_id
1 'polypeptide(L)' 'MAKAKNKESHCGYQHWHRDLDLEVIKWLRANNKATPEQFEAFLREIYKRPDMIKRFPRGFGPAI' A
#
# COMPACT_ATOMS: atom_id res chain seq x y z
N MET A 1 10.48 7.59 -21.47
CA MET A 1 10.01 8.58 -20.48
C MET A 1 8.52 8.37 -20.23
N ALA A 2 8.13 7.88 -19.05
CA ALA A 2 6.72 7.71 -18.72
C ALA A 2 6.14 9.08 -18.33
N LYS A 3 5.52 9.79 -19.28
CA LYS A 3 4.74 11.00 -19.00
C LYS A 3 3.46 10.56 -18.27
N ALA A 4 3.29 11.01 -17.03
CA ALA A 4 2.08 10.75 -16.26
C ALA A 4 0.86 11.31 -17.01
N LYS A 5 -0.11 10.43 -17.27
CA LYS A 5 -1.05 10.60 -18.36
C LYS A 5 -2.14 11.63 -18.11
N ASN A 6 -2.44 12.03 -16.87
CA ASN A 6 -3.45 13.05 -16.53
C ASN A 6 -3.26 13.60 -15.10
N LYS A 7 -3.55 14.89 -14.89
CA LYS A 7 -3.44 15.61 -13.60
C LYS A 7 -4.34 15.03 -12.50
N GLU A 8 -5.49 14.49 -12.88
CA GLU A 8 -6.45 13.85 -11.97
C GLU A 8 -5.92 12.52 -11.38
N SER A 9 -5.13 11.77 -12.15
CA SER A 9 -4.44 10.58 -11.65
C SER A 9 -3.43 10.93 -10.56
N HIS A 10 -2.91 12.17 -10.49
CA HIS A 10 -2.02 12.59 -9.41
C HIS A 10 -2.78 12.90 -8.12
N CYS A 11 -3.88 13.66 -8.19
CA CYS A 11 -4.64 14.04 -7.00
C CYS A 11 -5.29 12.82 -6.31
N GLY A 12 -5.94 11.94 -7.08
CA GLY A 12 -6.58 10.73 -6.52
C GLY A 12 -5.57 9.70 -6.01
N TYR A 13 -4.40 9.63 -6.63
CA TYR A 13 -3.31 8.75 -6.19
C TYR A 13 -2.66 9.25 -4.90
N GLN A 14 -2.46 10.56 -4.75
CA GLN A 14 -1.96 11.16 -3.50
C GLN A 14 -2.93 11.00 -2.33
N HIS A 15 -4.23 11.19 -2.54
CA HIS A 15 -5.21 11.00 -1.47
C HIS A 15 -5.23 9.55 -1.01
N TRP A 16 -5.30 8.61 -1.94
CA TRP A 16 -5.27 7.19 -1.62
C TRP A 16 -3.98 6.76 -0.91
N HIS A 17 -2.80 7.31 -1.30
CA HIS A 17 -1.54 7.02 -0.60
C HIS A 17 -1.63 7.48 0.85
N ARG A 18 -2.23 8.65 1.11
CA ARG A 18 -2.43 9.16 2.46
C ARG A 18 -3.39 8.29 3.29
N ASP A 19 -4.48 7.80 2.70
CA ASP A 19 -5.37 6.84 3.39
C ASP A 19 -4.64 5.55 3.74
N LEU A 20 -3.86 5.02 2.81
CA LEU A 20 -3.04 3.83 3.04
C LEU A 20 -2.02 4.07 4.16
N ASP A 21 -1.32 5.21 4.15
CA ASP A 21 -0.39 5.59 5.22
C ASP A 21 -1.10 5.69 6.58
N LEU A 22 -2.32 6.24 6.63
CA LEU A 22 -3.11 6.32 7.85
C LEU A 22 -3.50 4.93 8.37
N GLU A 23 -3.89 3.99 7.49
CA GLU A 23 -4.15 2.60 7.87
C GLU A 23 -2.89 1.94 8.46
N VAL A 24 -1.74 2.13 7.80
CA VAL A 24 -0.45 1.58 8.24
C VAL A 24 -0.04 2.15 9.60
N ILE A 25 -0.13 3.47 9.78
CA ILE A 25 0.18 4.15 11.05
C ILE A 25 -0.76 3.65 12.16
N LYS A 26 -2.05 3.50 11.87
CA LYS A 26 -3.02 2.98 12.84
C LYS A 26 -2.66 1.55 13.25
N TRP A 27 -2.28 0.71 12.29
CA TRP A 27 -1.84 -0.65 12.57
C TRP A 27 -0.55 -0.68 13.40
N LEU A 28 0.45 0.16 13.08
CA LEU A 28 1.70 0.27 13.84
C LEU A 28 1.47 0.75 15.27
N ARG A 29 0.56 1.70 15.49
CA ARG A 29 0.18 2.16 16.83
C ARG A 29 -0.51 1.06 17.64
N ALA A 30 -1.37 0.26 16.99
CA ALA A 30 -2.04 -0.86 17.64
C ALA A 30 -1.09 -2.05 17.89
N ASN A 31 -0.08 -2.23 17.05
CA ASN A 31 0.89 -3.33 17.11
C ASN A 31 2.31 -2.80 17.34
N ASN A 32 2.50 -2.02 18.42
CA ASN A 32 3.77 -1.35 18.72
C ASN A 32 4.96 -2.32 19.00
N LYS A 33 4.69 -3.61 19.16
CA LYS A 33 5.67 -4.69 19.33
C LYS A 33 5.75 -5.61 18.10
N ALA A 34 5.12 -5.24 16.98
CA ALA A 34 5.14 -6.05 15.77
C ALA A 34 6.57 -6.32 15.32
N THR A 35 6.87 -7.58 14.98
CA THR A 35 8.13 -7.93 14.32
C THR A 35 8.10 -7.51 12.86
N PRO A 36 9.28 -7.39 12.20
CA PRO A 36 9.35 -7.16 10.77
C PRO A 36 8.52 -8.17 9.95
N GLU A 37 8.51 -9.44 10.36
CA GLU A 37 7.72 -10.50 9.71
C GLU A 37 6.21 -10.27 9.82
N GLN A 38 5.74 -9.82 10.99
CA GLN A 38 4.33 -9.47 11.21
C GLN A 38 3.92 -8.24 10.41
N PHE A 39 4.82 -7.25 10.30
CA PHE A 39 4.59 -6.08 9.47
C PHE A 39 4.54 -6.44 7.99
N GLU A 40 5.45 -7.30 7.52
CA GLU A 40 5.42 -7.79 6.14
C GLU A 40 4.13 -8.56 5.85
N ALA A 41 3.69 -9.44 6.76
CA ALA A 41 2.42 -10.16 6.62
C ALA A 41 1.23 -9.19 6.48
N PHE A 42 1.20 -8.13 7.29
CA PHE A 42 0.18 -7.08 7.18
C PHE A 42 0.23 -6.36 5.83
N LEU A 43 1.42 -5.99 5.34
CA LEU A 43 1.57 -5.38 4.03
C LEU A 43 1.10 -6.32 2.91
N ARG A 44 1.46 -7.61 2.97
CA ARG A 44 1.00 -8.61 2.00
C ARG A 44 -0.53 -8.71 1.97
N GLU A 45 -1.20 -8.66 3.11
CA GLU A 45 -2.67 -8.66 3.19
C GLU A 45 -3.28 -7.41 2.55
N ILE A 46 -2.68 -6.23 2.76
CA ILE A 46 -3.12 -5.02 2.06
C ILE A 46 -2.98 -5.21 0.54
N TYR A 47 -1.83 -5.67 0.06
CA TYR A 47 -1.56 -5.82 -1.37
C TYR A 47 -2.38 -6.92 -2.07
N LYS A 48 -3.09 -7.78 -1.32
CA LYS A 48 -4.09 -8.72 -1.86
C LYS A 48 -5.45 -8.09 -2.13
N ARG A 49 -5.72 -6.87 -1.65
CA ARG A 49 -7.02 -6.21 -1.85
C ARG A 49 -7.27 -5.93 -3.35
N PRO A 50 -8.52 -6.00 -3.83
CA PRO A 50 -8.83 -5.84 -5.25
C PRO A 50 -8.44 -4.47 -5.82
N ASP A 51 -8.48 -3.40 -5.02
CA ASP A 51 -8.02 -2.07 -5.41
C ASP A 51 -6.49 -2.00 -5.54
N MET A 52 -5.76 -2.73 -4.69
CA MET A 52 -4.31 -2.83 -4.72
C MET A 52 -3.85 -3.66 -5.90
N ILE A 53 -4.53 -4.76 -6.23
CA ILE A 53 -4.26 -5.57 -7.43
C ILE A 53 -4.49 -4.76 -8.71
N LYS A 54 -5.56 -3.93 -8.75
CA LYS A 54 -5.81 -3.04 -9.89
C LYS A 54 -4.71 -2.00 -10.09
N ARG A 55 -4.09 -1.51 -9.00
CA ARG A 55 -3.00 -0.52 -9.03
C ARG A 55 -1.62 -1.16 -9.24
N PHE A 56 -1.41 -2.35 -8.66
CA PHE A 56 -0.18 -3.14 -8.67
C PHE A 56 -0.52 -4.57 -9.13
N PRO A 57 -0.61 -4.81 -10.45
CA PRO A 57 -0.99 -6.12 -10.99
C PRO A 57 0.01 -7.25 -10.66
N ARG A 58 1.20 -6.93 -10.13
CA ARG A 58 2.18 -7.90 -9.60
C ARG A 58 2.21 -7.96 -8.06
N GLY A 59 1.23 -7.34 -7.40
CA GLY A 59 1.11 -7.30 -5.94
C GLY A 59 2.35 -6.71 -5.25
N PHE A 60 2.67 -7.25 -4.07
CA PHE A 60 3.85 -6.91 -3.27
C PHE A 60 5.17 -7.44 -3.84
N GLY A 61 5.13 -8.21 -4.95
CA GLY A 61 6.30 -8.94 -5.48
C GLY A 61 6.57 -10.26 -4.74
N PRO A 62 7.47 -11.12 -5.28
CA PRO A 62 7.85 -12.36 -4.62
C PRO A 62 8.52 -12.08 -3.27
N ALA A 63 8.26 -12.95 -2.28
CA ALA A 63 9.07 -12.99 -1.06
C ALA A 63 10.53 -13.28 -1.44
N ILE A 64 11.46 -12.45 -0.96
CA ILE A 64 12.90 -12.62 -1.15
C ILE A 64 13.45 -13.57 -0.09
#